data_AF-A0A2Z2NL29-F1
#
_entry.id   AF-A0A2Z2NL29-F1
#
_cell.length_a   1.000
_cell.length_b   1.000
_cell.length_c   1.000
_cell.angle_alpha   90.00
_cell.angle_beta   90.00
_cell.angle_gamma   90.00
#
_symmetry.space_group_name_H-M   'P 1'
#
loop_
_entity.id
_entity.type
_entity.pdbx_description
1 polymer ?
#
loop_
_entity_poly.entity_id
_entity_poly.type
_entity_poly.pdbx_seq_one_letter_code
_entity_poly.pdbx_strand_id
1 'polypeptide(L)'
;MSRFCSVLFLAWLVATSLSACDNNTELSGNNPYDHHLSYVAQGWAQNSVNATIFRKNSLATYQQQQYIAFYSDDSEVMLGKRPLGTDDWEVAATGYFGRATDAHNGISIMIDGTGYVHMAWDHHVDTLRYARSLAPESLQLGPMMAMVGTDEMAVTYPEFHRLPSGDILFAYRDGSSGNGRLIINQYDHALMQWKRIQSNLLDGEGQRNAYWQIHIGSDSTIHLSWVWRETGDVATNHDMHYARSGNGGISWQSATGNNYSLPMTQQTVDPIWLISQGSNLINQTSITADSNGTPYIATYYRESLTAFTQVHVIYPISKTSSGGEPLEWTSETVSNRQMDFSLSGGGSKSLPISRPQIISDSRNGVHRLHIIYRDSEYDDRAIMASSNLTTGATWQYTVLTDQSVDRWEPSYDTELWRQQSRLHLYVQAVGQIDGEGVDTDRPPSNVQVLEVSLPEVE
;
A
#
# COMPACT_ATOMS: atom_id res chain seq x y z
N MET A 1 -64.34 -55.49 43.36
CA MET A 1 -63.93 -55.17 41.98
C MET A 1 -62.81 -54.13 42.04
N SER A 2 -61.69 -54.45 41.37
CA SER A 2 -60.53 -53.63 40.95
C SER A 2 -60.69 -52.10 41.05
N ARG A 3 -59.82 -51.39 41.81
CA ARG A 3 -58.59 -50.68 41.37
C ARG A 3 -58.74 -49.88 40.07
N PHE A 4 -58.47 -48.57 40.12
CA PHE A 4 -57.44 -47.94 39.27
C PHE A 4 -56.95 -46.62 39.91
N CYS A 5 -55.63 -46.53 40.09
CA CYS A 5 -54.87 -45.35 40.47
C CYS A 5 -54.85 -44.33 39.31
N SER A 6 -55.02 -43.05 39.62
CA SER A 6 -54.65 -41.96 38.71
C SER A 6 -53.24 -41.50 39.05
N VAL A 7 -52.34 -41.66 38.07
CA VAL A 7 -50.93 -41.26 38.09
C VAL A 7 -50.86 -39.76 37.82
N LEU A 8 -50.26 -38.99 38.74
CA LEU A 8 -49.81 -37.63 38.48
C LEU A 8 -48.56 -37.67 37.60
N PHE A 9 -48.62 -37.06 36.41
CA PHE A 9 -47.43 -36.75 35.62
C PHE A 9 -46.87 -35.39 36.08
N LEU A 10 -45.71 -35.45 36.74
CA LEU A 10 -44.89 -34.28 37.06
C LEU A 10 -44.07 -33.93 35.81
N ALA A 11 -44.36 -32.81 35.16
CA ALA A 11 -43.51 -32.29 34.08
C ALA A 11 -42.29 -31.59 34.70
N TRP A 12 -41.12 -32.24 34.58
CA TRP A 12 -39.83 -31.62 34.87
C TRP A 12 -39.42 -30.75 33.67
N LEU A 13 -39.46 -29.43 33.84
CA LEU A 13 -38.83 -28.51 32.91
C LEU A 13 -37.33 -28.51 33.24
N VAL A 14 -36.54 -29.24 32.45
CA VAL A 14 -35.07 -29.12 32.50
C VAL A 14 -34.72 -27.83 31.77
N ALA A 15 -34.43 -26.77 32.53
CA ALA A 15 -33.79 -25.58 32.01
C ALA A 15 -32.33 -25.95 31.67
N THR A 16 -32.08 -26.31 30.41
CA THR A 16 -30.73 -26.33 29.86
C THR A 16 -30.27 -24.89 29.71
N SER A 17 -29.46 -24.42 30.65
CA SER A 17 -28.67 -23.20 30.49
C SER A 17 -27.65 -23.43 29.37
N LEU A 18 -28.02 -23.04 28.15
CA LEU A 18 -27.07 -22.76 27.09
C LEU A 18 -26.27 -21.53 27.52
N SER A 19 -25.14 -21.76 28.19
CA SER A 19 -24.08 -20.76 28.26
C SER A 19 -23.56 -20.59 26.84
N ALA A 20 -24.11 -19.61 26.11
CA ALA A 20 -23.43 -19.05 24.97
C ALA A 20 -22.12 -18.46 25.50
N CYS A 21 -20.99 -19.04 25.10
CA CYS A 21 -19.72 -18.35 25.20
C CYS A 21 -19.78 -17.17 24.23
N ASP A 22 -20.21 -16.02 24.72
CA ASP A 22 -19.91 -14.74 24.10
C ASP A 22 -18.38 -14.59 24.11
N ASN A 23 -17.72 -15.03 23.05
CA ASN A 23 -16.36 -14.62 22.73
C ASN A 23 -16.39 -13.21 22.10
N ASN A 24 -17.10 -12.28 22.73
CA ASN A 24 -16.78 -10.88 22.58
C ASN A 24 -15.48 -10.68 23.37
N THR A 25 -14.35 -10.86 22.70
CA THR A 25 -13.15 -10.13 23.09
C THR A 25 -13.51 -8.66 23.04
N GLU A 26 -13.91 -8.10 24.17
CA GLU A 26 -13.85 -6.66 24.38
C GLU A 26 -12.41 -6.24 24.06
N LEU A 27 -12.22 -5.65 22.89
CA LEU A 27 -11.06 -4.80 22.60
C LEU A 27 -11.27 -3.46 23.34
N SER A 28 -11.44 -3.54 24.66
CA SER A 28 -11.37 -2.41 25.60
C SER A 28 -10.00 -2.39 26.30
N GLY A 29 -9.00 -3.06 25.71
CA GLY A 29 -7.61 -2.96 26.15
C GLY A 29 -7.00 -1.66 25.64
N ASN A 30 -6.59 -0.78 26.57
CA ASN A 30 -5.73 0.39 26.36
C ASN A 30 -5.04 0.38 24.99
N ASN A 31 -5.37 1.32 24.10
CA ASN A 31 -4.55 1.57 22.92
C ASN A 31 -3.12 1.85 23.41
N PRO A 32 -2.13 0.97 23.16
CA PRO A 32 -0.78 1.19 23.66
C PRO A 32 -0.08 2.33 22.91
N TYR A 33 -0.66 2.82 21.81
CA TYR A 33 -0.12 3.89 20.99
C TYR A 33 -0.89 5.17 21.25
N ASP A 34 -0.20 6.15 21.82
CA ASP A 34 -0.65 7.54 21.76
C ASP A 34 -0.65 7.96 20.28
N HIS A 35 -1.74 8.60 19.85
CA HIS A 35 -1.87 9.01 18.46
C HIS A 35 -2.48 10.40 18.38
N HIS A 36 -1.97 11.18 17.43
CA HIS A 36 -2.43 12.54 17.17
C HIS A 36 -3.01 12.62 15.77
N LEU A 37 -4.20 13.19 15.65
CA LEU A 37 -4.88 13.43 14.37
C LEU A 37 -4.77 14.90 14.01
N SER A 38 -3.90 15.21 13.04
CA SER A 38 -3.75 16.54 12.49
C SER A 38 -4.77 16.77 11.37
N TYR A 39 -5.68 17.72 11.54
CA TYR A 39 -6.65 18.09 10.49
C TYR A 39 -5.99 18.95 9.42
N VAL A 40 -6.23 18.62 8.14
CA VAL A 40 -5.69 19.36 6.98
C VAL A 40 -6.79 20.19 6.30
N ALA A 41 -7.82 19.54 5.77
CA ALA A 41 -8.91 20.16 5.01
C ALA A 41 -10.07 19.18 4.77
N GLN A 42 -11.14 19.61 4.09
CA GLN A 42 -12.12 18.70 3.47
C GLN A 42 -11.61 18.24 2.10
N GLY A 43 -11.78 16.96 1.77
CA GLY A 43 -11.41 16.38 0.48
C GLY A 43 -12.53 15.52 -0.11
N TRP A 44 -12.44 15.27 -1.41
CA TRP A 44 -13.33 14.35 -2.13
C TRP A 44 -13.40 13.00 -1.42
N ALA A 45 -14.61 12.47 -1.25
CA ALA A 45 -14.83 11.23 -0.52
C ALA A 45 -15.81 10.25 -1.20
N GLN A 46 -16.41 10.59 -2.35
CA GLN A 46 -17.41 9.73 -3.03
C GLN A 46 -16.84 8.40 -3.54
N ASN A 47 -15.52 8.32 -3.71
CA ASN A 47 -14.78 7.08 -3.94
C ASN A 47 -13.40 7.16 -3.25
N SER A 48 -12.56 6.16 -3.48
CA SER A 48 -11.27 6.02 -2.80
C SER A 48 -10.09 6.77 -3.43
N VAL A 49 -10.28 7.63 -4.45
CA VAL A 49 -9.16 8.24 -5.23
C VAL A 49 -8.09 8.92 -4.38
N ASN A 50 -8.47 9.51 -3.24
CA ASN A 50 -7.56 10.17 -2.29
C ASN A 50 -6.87 9.20 -1.31
N ALA A 51 -7.32 7.96 -1.21
CA ALA A 51 -6.87 6.99 -0.22
C ALA A 51 -6.61 5.60 -0.84
N THR A 52 -6.09 5.55 -2.07
CA THR A 52 -5.59 4.32 -2.68
C THR A 52 -4.18 3.98 -2.23
N ILE A 53 -3.87 2.68 -2.14
CA ILE A 53 -2.55 2.17 -1.70
C ILE A 53 -1.36 2.64 -2.58
N PHE A 54 -1.63 2.90 -3.86
CA PHE A 54 -0.62 3.17 -4.89
C PHE A 54 -0.26 4.65 -5.02
N ARG A 55 -0.72 5.51 -4.09
CA ARG A 55 -0.23 6.89 -3.97
C ARG A 55 1.19 6.87 -3.39
N LYS A 56 2.20 7.09 -4.24
CA LYS A 56 3.63 7.06 -3.91
C LYS A 56 4.27 8.41 -4.23
N ASN A 57 4.11 9.44 -3.40
CA ASN A 57 3.42 9.43 -2.10
C ASN A 57 2.20 10.34 -2.04
N SER A 58 1.28 10.08 -1.10
CA SER A 58 0.25 11.04 -0.67
C SER A 58 0.79 12.07 0.34
N LEU A 59 1.78 11.66 1.13
CA LEU A 59 2.42 12.39 2.23
C LEU A 59 3.94 12.20 2.12
N ALA A 60 4.72 13.26 2.17
CA ALA A 60 6.18 13.17 2.09
C ALA A 60 6.88 14.28 2.88
N THR A 61 7.89 13.92 3.66
CA THR A 61 8.71 14.87 4.42
C THR A 61 10.00 15.23 3.70
N TYR A 62 10.28 16.53 3.64
CA TYR A 62 11.59 17.07 3.27
C TYR A 62 12.09 17.98 4.38
N GLN A 63 13.25 17.63 4.97
CA GLN A 63 13.78 18.31 6.14
C GLN A 63 12.73 18.36 7.27
N GLN A 64 12.34 19.56 7.72
CA GLN A 64 11.36 19.75 8.78
C GLN A 64 9.95 20.08 8.26
N GLN A 65 9.70 19.96 6.96
CA GLN A 65 8.41 20.23 6.34
C GLN A 65 7.79 18.92 5.84
N GLN A 66 6.53 18.70 6.20
CA GLN A 66 5.72 17.58 5.70
C GLN A 66 4.73 18.11 4.67
N TYR A 67 4.71 17.48 3.49
CA TYR A 67 3.86 17.85 2.35
C TYR A 67 2.77 16.81 2.13
N ILE A 68 1.59 17.26 1.74
CA ILE A 68 0.42 16.41 1.46
C ILE A 68 -0.25 16.83 0.16
N ALA A 69 -0.84 15.87 -0.56
CA ALA A 69 -1.66 16.14 -1.75
C ALA A 69 -3.00 15.42 -1.65
N PHE A 70 -4.07 16.03 -2.17
CA PHE A 70 -5.41 15.41 -2.26
C PHE A 70 -6.29 16.19 -3.24
N TYR A 71 -7.37 15.58 -3.71
CA TYR A 71 -8.44 16.28 -4.42
C TYR A 71 -9.42 16.92 -3.43
N SER A 72 -9.75 18.20 -3.65
CA SER A 72 -10.90 18.86 -3.02
C SER A 72 -12.22 18.24 -3.51
N ASP A 73 -13.33 18.64 -2.90
CA ASP A 73 -14.68 18.20 -3.32
C ASP A 73 -15.00 18.56 -4.79
N ASP A 74 -14.43 19.66 -5.29
CA ASP A 74 -14.56 20.10 -6.69
C ASP A 74 -13.55 19.41 -7.64
N SER A 75 -12.89 18.34 -7.19
CA SER A 75 -11.86 17.61 -7.93
C SER A 75 -10.63 18.46 -8.31
N GLU A 76 -10.40 19.57 -7.62
CA GLU A 76 -9.17 20.35 -7.75
C GLU A 76 -8.05 19.72 -6.92
N VAL A 77 -6.83 19.66 -7.46
CA VAL A 77 -5.67 19.20 -6.74
C VAL A 77 -5.24 20.26 -5.74
N MET A 78 -5.21 19.87 -4.47
CA MET A 78 -4.73 20.64 -3.33
C MET A 78 -3.34 20.14 -2.94
N LEU A 79 -2.41 21.07 -2.71
CA LEU A 79 -1.13 20.79 -2.05
C LEU A 79 -1.12 21.48 -0.69
N GLY A 80 -0.66 20.77 0.33
CA GLY A 80 -0.45 21.34 1.65
C GLY A 80 0.96 21.09 2.17
N LYS A 81 1.41 21.95 3.08
CA LYS A 81 2.60 21.69 3.89
C LYS A 81 2.44 22.20 5.32
N ARG A 82 3.16 21.58 6.24
CA ARG A 82 3.31 22.05 7.63
C ARG A 82 4.72 21.80 8.16
N PRO A 83 5.20 22.62 9.11
CA PRO A 83 6.32 22.24 9.96
C PRO A 83 5.98 20.97 10.78
N LEU A 84 6.91 20.03 10.87
CA LEU A 84 6.75 18.85 11.72
C LEU A 84 6.52 19.23 13.18
N GLY A 85 5.59 18.54 13.85
CA GLY A 85 5.24 18.79 15.25
C GLY A 85 4.24 19.94 15.45
N THR A 86 3.62 20.44 14.38
CA THR A 86 2.57 21.45 14.41
C THR A 86 1.32 20.95 13.69
N ASP A 87 0.16 21.59 13.90
CA ASP A 87 -1.05 21.38 13.10
C ASP A 87 -1.30 22.53 12.11
N ASP A 88 -0.29 23.38 11.91
CA ASP A 88 -0.41 24.61 11.13
C ASP A 88 -0.18 24.32 9.64
N TRP A 89 -1.21 23.78 8.99
CA TRP A 89 -1.19 23.50 7.55
C TRP A 89 -1.40 24.76 6.72
N GLU A 90 -0.45 25.04 5.82
CA GLU A 90 -0.67 25.88 4.65
C GLU A 90 -1.22 24.99 3.54
N VAL A 91 -2.43 25.26 3.04
CA VAL A 91 -3.06 24.49 1.95
C VAL A 91 -3.35 25.44 0.78
N ALA A 92 -2.92 25.05 -0.41
CA ALA A 92 -3.06 25.84 -1.63
C ALA A 92 -3.72 25.01 -2.74
N ALA A 93 -4.70 25.63 -3.39
CA ALA A 93 -5.26 25.15 -4.64
C ALA A 93 -4.23 25.33 -5.76
N THR A 94 -4.01 24.28 -6.56
CA THR A 94 -2.97 24.31 -7.60
C THR A 94 -3.46 24.91 -8.92
N GLY A 95 -4.77 25.04 -9.13
CA GLY A 95 -5.38 25.32 -10.43
C GLY A 95 -5.49 24.11 -11.36
N TYR A 96 -4.99 22.94 -10.95
CA TYR A 96 -5.11 21.69 -11.70
C TYR A 96 -6.29 20.86 -11.19
N PHE A 97 -6.99 20.22 -12.13
CA PHE A 97 -8.12 19.34 -11.85
C PHE A 97 -7.79 17.91 -12.30
N GLY A 98 -8.49 16.94 -11.71
CA GLY A 98 -8.46 15.55 -12.10
C GLY A 98 -9.86 14.94 -12.21
N ARG A 99 -9.97 13.71 -12.71
CA ARG A 99 -11.23 12.95 -12.73
C ARG A 99 -11.34 12.13 -11.45
N ALA A 100 -11.66 12.80 -10.35
CA ALA A 100 -11.78 12.18 -9.03
C ALA A 100 -12.82 11.05 -8.98
N THR A 101 -13.77 11.01 -9.92
CA THR A 101 -14.77 9.94 -10.04
C THR A 101 -14.19 8.57 -10.41
N ASP A 102 -12.94 8.48 -10.87
CA ASP A 102 -12.25 7.22 -11.12
C ASP A 102 -11.08 7.07 -10.13
N ALA A 103 -11.14 6.03 -9.29
CA ALA A 103 -10.19 5.81 -8.20
C ALA A 103 -8.75 5.52 -8.68
N HIS A 104 -8.55 5.20 -9.97
CA HIS A 104 -7.22 5.04 -10.57
C HIS A 104 -6.46 6.37 -10.65
N ASN A 105 -7.18 7.49 -10.74
CA ASN A 105 -6.66 8.83 -11.01
C ASN A 105 -6.06 9.54 -9.79
N GLY A 106 -5.42 8.78 -8.89
CA GLY A 106 -4.79 9.29 -7.67
C GLY A 106 -3.67 10.30 -7.93
N ILE A 107 -3.20 10.95 -6.86
CA ILE A 107 -2.11 11.92 -6.89
C ILE A 107 -0.89 11.35 -6.17
N SER A 108 0.27 11.40 -6.82
CA SER A 108 1.56 11.08 -6.23
C SER A 108 2.45 12.32 -6.21
N ILE A 109 3.11 12.57 -5.07
CA ILE A 109 4.09 13.64 -4.86
C ILE A 109 5.41 13.11 -4.31
N MET A 110 6.49 13.86 -4.56
CA MET A 110 7.79 13.67 -3.93
C MET A 110 8.59 14.97 -3.94
N ILE A 111 9.52 15.12 -3.00
CA ILE A 111 10.39 16.29 -2.91
C ILE A 111 11.83 15.87 -3.22
N ASP A 112 12.47 16.57 -4.17
CA ASP A 112 13.84 16.24 -4.60
C ASP A 112 14.92 16.69 -3.61
N GLY A 113 16.19 16.39 -3.91
CA GLY A 113 17.36 16.80 -3.12
C GLY A 113 17.46 18.30 -2.87
N THR A 114 16.95 19.10 -3.80
CA THR A 114 16.94 20.57 -3.78
C THR A 114 15.65 21.18 -3.24
N GLY A 115 14.70 20.37 -2.80
CA GLY A 115 13.46 20.83 -2.18
C GLY A 115 12.32 21.12 -3.15
N TYR A 116 12.44 20.85 -4.46
CA TYR A 116 11.31 21.03 -5.37
C TYR A 116 10.26 19.93 -5.17
N VAL A 117 8.98 20.33 -5.19
CA VAL A 117 7.85 19.39 -5.14
C VAL A 117 7.56 18.91 -6.57
N HIS A 118 7.60 17.61 -6.78
CA HIS A 118 7.19 16.92 -8.00
C HIS A 118 5.79 16.34 -7.80
N MET A 119 4.92 16.47 -8.80
CA MET A 119 3.56 15.97 -8.75
C MET A 119 3.14 15.33 -10.06
N ALA A 120 2.50 14.16 -9.98
CA ALA A 120 1.87 13.47 -11.09
C ALA A 120 0.46 13.02 -10.65
N TRP A 121 -0.54 13.23 -11.49
CA TRP A 121 -1.95 13.01 -11.12
C TRP A 121 -2.84 12.67 -12.32
N ASP A 122 -4.00 12.08 -12.05
CA ASP A 122 -5.08 11.85 -13.03
C ASP A 122 -4.70 11.01 -14.25
N HIS A 123 -4.20 9.79 -14.01
CA HIS A 123 -3.87 8.84 -15.08
C HIS A 123 -4.57 7.48 -14.93
N HIS A 124 -5.34 7.13 -15.95
CA HIS A 124 -5.85 5.80 -16.23
C HIS A 124 -5.80 5.54 -17.74
N VAL A 125 -4.58 5.30 -18.23
CA VAL A 125 -4.22 5.22 -19.67
C VAL A 125 -4.31 6.59 -20.35
N ASP A 126 -3.65 7.58 -19.74
CA ASP A 126 -3.68 8.97 -20.20
C ASP A 126 -2.30 9.52 -20.56
N THR A 127 -2.29 10.66 -21.25
CA THR A 127 -1.08 11.47 -21.37
C THR A 127 -0.56 11.88 -20.00
N LEU A 128 0.76 11.84 -19.83
CA LEU A 128 1.44 12.26 -18.62
C LEU A 128 1.07 13.70 -18.26
N ARG A 129 0.35 13.83 -17.15
CA ARG A 129 0.24 15.05 -16.34
C ARG A 129 1.27 15.04 -15.23
N TYR A 130 2.30 15.85 -15.40
CA TYR A 130 3.39 16.03 -14.45
C TYR A 130 3.75 17.51 -14.35
N ALA A 131 3.95 17.99 -13.13
CA ALA A 131 4.39 19.35 -12.85
C ALA A 131 5.39 19.36 -11.70
N ARG A 132 6.18 20.42 -11.63
CA ARG A 132 7.14 20.68 -10.54
C ARG A 132 6.89 22.07 -9.96
N SER A 133 7.15 22.26 -8.67
CA SER A 133 7.07 23.57 -8.04
C SER A 133 7.96 24.61 -8.74
N LEU A 134 7.55 25.88 -8.68
CA LEU A 134 8.29 27.01 -9.27
C LEU A 134 9.58 27.33 -8.51
N ALA A 135 9.64 26.96 -7.24
CA ALA A 135 10.78 27.13 -6.35
C ALA A 135 10.84 25.97 -5.34
N PRO A 136 11.99 25.72 -4.70
CA PRO A 136 12.07 24.83 -3.57
C PRO A 136 11.02 25.15 -2.49
N GLU A 137 10.42 24.12 -1.93
CA GLU A 137 9.44 24.18 -0.84
C GLU A 137 8.17 24.99 -1.13
N SER A 138 7.96 25.39 -2.39
CA SER A 138 6.75 26.09 -2.84
C SER A 138 5.61 25.12 -3.14
N LEU A 139 4.40 25.49 -2.72
CA LEU A 139 3.15 24.80 -3.14
C LEU A 139 2.69 25.24 -4.53
N GLN A 140 3.29 26.31 -5.11
CA GLN A 140 2.93 26.79 -6.43
C GLN A 140 3.66 26.00 -7.51
N LEU A 141 2.88 25.29 -8.32
CA LEU A 141 3.37 24.50 -9.44
C LEU A 141 3.57 25.35 -10.71
N GLY A 142 4.59 24.98 -11.49
CA GLY A 142 4.76 25.45 -12.86
C GLY A 142 3.84 24.71 -13.84
N PRO A 143 3.93 25.03 -15.15
CA PRO A 143 3.11 24.38 -16.17
C PRO A 143 3.39 22.87 -16.24
N MET A 144 2.42 22.12 -16.79
CA MET A 144 2.62 20.71 -17.13
C MET A 144 3.81 20.55 -18.08
N MET A 145 4.61 19.51 -17.85
CA MET A 145 5.80 19.22 -18.63
C MET A 145 5.95 17.72 -18.87
N ALA A 146 6.63 17.38 -19.96
CA ALA A 146 7.11 16.02 -20.19
C ALA A 146 8.23 15.66 -19.20
N MET A 147 8.47 14.37 -19.00
CA MET A 147 9.70 13.92 -18.33
C MET A 147 10.81 13.75 -19.37
N VAL A 148 10.69 12.71 -20.18
CA VAL A 148 11.59 12.38 -21.30
C VAL A 148 10.94 12.64 -22.67
N GLY A 149 9.60 12.74 -22.72
CA GLY A 149 8.83 13.06 -23.92
C GLY A 149 8.46 11.86 -24.81
N THR A 150 8.75 10.64 -24.37
CA THR A 150 8.45 9.37 -25.08
C THR A 150 7.82 8.36 -24.12
N ASP A 151 6.90 7.51 -24.61
CA ASP A 151 6.10 6.58 -23.77
C ASP A 151 5.38 7.31 -22.62
N GLU A 152 4.81 8.49 -22.90
CA GLU A 152 4.13 9.36 -21.93
C GLU A 152 2.67 9.60 -22.32
N MET A 153 2.09 8.73 -23.16
CA MET A 153 0.74 8.91 -23.73
C MET A 153 -0.30 7.94 -23.15
N ALA A 154 0.12 6.93 -22.39
CA ALA A 154 -0.74 5.88 -21.85
C ALA A 154 -0.36 5.52 -20.40
N VAL A 155 -0.14 6.56 -19.57
CA VAL A 155 0.31 6.44 -18.18
C VAL A 155 -0.82 5.90 -17.29
N THR A 156 -0.47 5.05 -16.34
CA THR A 156 -1.28 4.71 -15.15
C THR A 156 -0.33 4.50 -13.96
N TYR A 157 -0.81 4.76 -12.74
CA TYR A 157 -0.08 4.50 -11.48
C TYR A 157 1.29 5.20 -11.41
N PRO A 158 1.33 6.55 -11.40
CA PRO A 158 2.58 7.27 -11.22
C PRO A 158 3.14 7.05 -9.81
N GLU A 159 4.40 6.63 -9.71
CA GLU A 159 5.09 6.43 -8.43
C GLU A 159 6.42 7.17 -8.41
N PHE A 160 6.62 8.03 -7.41
CA PHE A 160 7.91 8.64 -7.12
C PHE A 160 8.61 7.93 -5.97
N HIS A 161 9.91 7.70 -6.13
CA HIS A 161 10.76 7.06 -5.13
C HIS A 161 12.05 7.85 -4.98
N ARG A 162 12.25 8.53 -3.84
CA ARG A 162 13.45 9.35 -3.61
C ARG A 162 14.65 8.47 -3.27
N LEU A 163 15.72 8.62 -4.02
CA LEU A 163 17.01 7.98 -3.76
C LEU A 163 17.75 8.69 -2.62
N PRO A 164 18.63 8.00 -1.87
CA PRO A 164 19.47 8.63 -0.86
C PRO A 164 20.31 9.81 -1.36
N SER A 165 20.63 9.85 -2.68
CA SER A 165 21.30 10.98 -3.31
C SER A 165 20.46 12.27 -3.41
N GLY A 166 19.14 12.18 -3.23
CA GLY A 166 18.19 13.26 -3.50
C GLY A 166 17.59 13.23 -4.91
N ASP A 167 18.09 12.36 -5.80
CA ASP A 167 17.44 12.06 -7.07
C ASP A 167 16.09 11.36 -6.84
N ILE A 168 15.25 11.34 -7.87
CA ILE A 168 13.95 10.67 -7.82
C ILE A 168 13.86 9.64 -8.92
N LEU A 169 13.47 8.41 -8.60
CA LEU A 169 12.96 7.46 -9.59
C LEU A 169 11.47 7.71 -9.80
N PHE A 170 11.04 7.65 -11.05
CA PHE A 170 9.63 7.66 -11.42
C PHE A 170 9.27 6.38 -12.16
N ALA A 171 8.41 5.58 -11.54
CA ALA A 171 7.87 4.37 -12.12
C ALA A 171 6.42 4.60 -12.54
N TYR A 172 6.03 4.05 -13.69
CA TYR A 172 4.64 4.08 -14.13
C TYR A 172 4.35 2.94 -15.11
N ARG A 173 3.07 2.61 -15.24
CA ARG A 173 2.58 1.73 -16.30
C ARG A 173 2.39 2.54 -17.57
N ASP A 174 3.03 2.14 -18.65
CA ASP A 174 2.67 2.56 -20.00
C ASP A 174 1.84 1.47 -20.66
N GLY A 175 0.63 1.81 -21.11
CA GLY A 175 -0.33 0.88 -21.74
C GLY A 175 -1.53 0.55 -20.86
N SER A 176 -2.40 -0.31 -21.39
CA SER A 176 -3.64 -0.76 -20.76
C SER A 176 -3.50 -2.17 -20.16
N SER A 177 -4.58 -2.67 -19.55
CA SER A 177 -4.61 -4.07 -19.12
C SER A 177 -4.49 -5.00 -20.34
N GLY A 178 -3.46 -5.87 -20.31
CA GLY A 178 -3.13 -6.87 -21.32
C GLY A 178 -1.84 -6.55 -22.07
N ASN A 179 -1.36 -5.31 -22.00
CA ASN A 179 -0.13 -4.86 -22.67
C ASN A 179 0.66 -3.82 -21.86
N GLY A 180 0.36 -3.67 -20.57
CA GLY A 180 1.01 -2.71 -19.70
C GLY A 180 2.46 -3.09 -19.41
N ARG A 181 3.36 -2.13 -19.56
CA ARG A 181 4.80 -2.28 -19.34
C ARG A 181 5.29 -1.32 -18.27
N LEU A 182 6.20 -1.80 -17.42
CA LEU A 182 6.82 -0.99 -16.36
C LEU A 182 7.92 -0.09 -16.96
N ILE A 183 7.68 1.22 -16.96
CA ILE A 183 8.68 2.24 -17.29
C ILE A 183 9.32 2.76 -16.01
N ILE A 184 10.64 2.99 -16.03
CA ILE A 184 11.37 3.67 -14.97
C ILE A 184 12.18 4.82 -15.56
N ASN A 185 11.96 6.03 -15.07
CA ASN A 185 12.79 7.21 -15.30
C ASN A 185 13.55 7.56 -14.03
N GLN A 186 14.65 8.32 -14.15
CA GLN A 186 15.35 8.95 -13.04
C GLN A 186 15.44 10.45 -13.29
N TYR A 187 15.12 11.24 -12.28
CA TYR A 187 15.38 12.66 -12.23
C TYR A 187 16.73 12.90 -11.56
N ASP A 188 17.64 13.50 -12.30
CA ASP A 188 18.89 14.05 -11.76
C ASP A 188 18.59 15.46 -11.25
N HIS A 189 18.57 15.64 -9.93
CA HIS A 189 18.20 16.92 -9.33
C HIS A 189 19.26 18.01 -9.55
N ALA A 190 20.53 17.64 -9.71
CA ALA A 190 21.61 18.57 -9.96
C ALA A 190 21.56 19.13 -11.40
N LEU A 191 21.22 18.29 -12.37
CA LEU A 191 21.00 18.68 -13.77
C LEU A 191 19.59 19.18 -14.06
N MET A 192 18.68 18.95 -13.11
CA MET A 192 17.26 19.23 -13.21
C MET A 192 16.56 18.55 -14.41
N GLN A 193 16.95 17.32 -14.74
CA GLN A 193 16.50 16.61 -15.95
C GLN A 193 16.09 15.17 -15.66
N TRP A 194 15.09 14.70 -16.40
CA TRP A 194 14.72 13.29 -16.43
C TRP A 194 15.51 12.52 -17.48
N LYS A 195 15.85 11.27 -17.18
CA LYS A 195 16.40 10.29 -18.13
C LYS A 195 15.65 8.95 -18.00
N ARG A 196 15.53 8.24 -19.11
CA ARG A 196 14.97 6.88 -19.15
C ARG A 196 15.99 5.89 -18.56
N ILE A 197 15.55 5.03 -17.64
CA ILE A 197 16.33 3.92 -17.10
C ILE A 197 15.85 2.59 -17.69
N GLN A 198 14.55 2.33 -17.67
CA GLN A 198 13.94 1.13 -18.25
C GLN A 198 12.71 1.48 -19.06
N SER A 199 12.61 0.97 -20.30
CA SER A 199 11.48 1.21 -21.20
C SER A 199 10.48 0.06 -21.27
N ASN A 200 10.80 -1.08 -20.65
CA ASN A 200 9.96 -2.27 -20.59
C ASN A 200 10.56 -3.25 -19.56
N LEU A 201 10.52 -2.92 -18.26
CA LEU A 201 11.19 -3.75 -17.26
C LEU A 201 10.47 -5.09 -17.03
N LEU A 202 9.15 -5.02 -16.84
CA LEU A 202 8.26 -6.17 -16.71
C LEU A 202 7.41 -6.22 -17.97
N ASP A 203 7.53 -7.31 -18.73
CA ASP A 203 6.84 -7.50 -20.01
C ASP A 203 5.89 -8.70 -19.92
N GLY A 204 4.60 -8.42 -20.05
CA GLY A 204 3.54 -9.42 -20.09
C GLY A 204 3.32 -10.06 -21.46
N GLU A 205 4.13 -9.70 -22.47
CA GLU A 205 4.15 -10.30 -23.81
C GLU A 205 2.81 -10.21 -24.57
N GLY A 206 1.99 -9.21 -24.22
CA GLY A 206 0.63 -9.07 -24.74
C GLY A 206 -0.35 -10.15 -24.24
N GLN A 207 0.04 -10.96 -23.26
CA GLN A 207 -0.74 -12.06 -22.70
C GLN A 207 -1.23 -11.78 -21.28
N ARG A 208 -0.48 -11.00 -20.50
CA ARG A 208 -0.72 -10.76 -19.07
C ARG A 208 -0.27 -9.37 -18.64
N ASN A 209 -0.51 -9.02 -17.37
CA ASN A 209 0.00 -7.81 -16.75
C ASN A 209 0.81 -8.11 -15.50
N ALA A 210 1.87 -7.35 -15.28
CA ALA A 210 2.50 -7.26 -13.97
C ALA A 210 1.86 -6.12 -13.16
N TYR A 211 1.71 -6.36 -11.87
CA TYR A 211 1.36 -5.32 -10.89
C TYR A 211 2.41 -5.32 -9.79
N TRP A 212 3.15 -4.22 -9.69
CA TRP A 212 4.34 -4.15 -8.87
C TRP A 212 4.17 -3.27 -7.62
N GLN A 213 5.19 -3.35 -6.77
CA GLN A 213 5.49 -2.43 -5.70
C GLN A 213 7.01 -2.28 -5.58
N ILE A 214 7.47 -1.05 -5.27
CA ILE A 214 8.89 -0.70 -5.18
C ILE A 214 9.21 -0.17 -3.77
N HIS A 215 10.42 -0.49 -3.30
CA HIS A 215 11.03 0.11 -2.11
C HIS A 215 12.50 0.46 -2.37
N ILE A 216 12.94 1.60 -1.86
CA ILE A 216 14.34 2.03 -1.92
C ILE A 216 15.00 1.75 -0.58
N GLY A 217 15.92 0.80 -0.56
CA GLY A 217 16.73 0.47 0.60
C GLY A 217 17.66 1.62 0.99
N SER A 218 18.10 1.62 2.26
CA SER A 218 19.04 2.61 2.78
C SER A 218 20.39 2.63 2.05
N ASP A 219 20.75 1.52 1.42
CA ASP A 219 21.93 1.34 0.56
C ASP A 219 21.69 1.74 -0.91
N SER A 220 20.56 2.37 -1.21
CA SER A 220 20.07 2.69 -2.56
C SER A 220 19.68 1.48 -3.41
N THR A 221 19.60 0.27 -2.84
CA THR A 221 19.06 -0.89 -3.56
C THR A 221 17.58 -0.67 -3.86
N ILE A 222 17.20 -0.84 -5.12
CA ILE A 222 15.79 -0.82 -5.54
C ILE A 222 15.27 -2.24 -5.38
N HIS A 223 14.30 -2.42 -4.48
CA HIS A 223 13.57 -3.66 -4.30
C HIS A 223 12.27 -3.58 -5.12
N LEU A 224 11.98 -4.61 -5.90
CA LEU A 224 10.79 -4.73 -6.74
C LEU A 224 10.14 -6.08 -6.46
N SER A 225 8.84 -6.09 -6.20
CA SER A 225 8.04 -7.32 -6.23
C SER A 225 6.78 -7.10 -7.04
N TRP A 226 6.22 -8.17 -7.58
CA TRP A 226 5.02 -8.11 -8.40
C TRP A 226 4.26 -9.43 -8.42
N VAL A 227 2.99 -9.34 -8.82
CA VAL A 227 2.15 -10.48 -9.19
C VAL A 227 1.85 -10.42 -10.69
N TRP A 228 1.59 -11.56 -11.32
CA TRP A 228 1.07 -11.61 -12.69
C TRP A 228 -0.46 -11.69 -12.68
N ARG A 229 -1.10 -11.17 -13.73
CA ARG A 229 -2.53 -11.32 -13.99
C ARG A 229 -2.78 -11.69 -15.45
N GLU A 230 -3.42 -12.82 -15.69
CA GLU A 230 -3.63 -13.35 -17.04
C GLU A 230 -4.77 -12.63 -17.80
N THR A 231 -5.77 -12.07 -17.13
CA THR A 231 -6.92 -11.42 -17.81
C THR A 231 -7.32 -10.09 -17.17
N GLY A 232 -8.44 -9.51 -17.61
CA GLY A 232 -9.02 -8.34 -16.95
C GLY A 232 -9.57 -8.63 -15.54
N ASP A 233 -9.88 -9.90 -15.24
CA ASP A 233 -10.43 -10.31 -13.95
C ASP A 233 -9.31 -10.42 -12.89
N VAL A 234 -9.48 -9.71 -11.78
CA VAL A 234 -8.57 -9.76 -10.62
C VAL A 234 -8.38 -11.18 -10.06
N ALA A 235 -9.37 -12.08 -10.23
CA ALA A 235 -9.27 -13.48 -9.82
C ALA A 235 -8.15 -14.24 -10.54
N THR A 236 -7.65 -13.72 -11.67
CA THR A 236 -6.55 -14.30 -12.44
C THR A 236 -5.18 -13.81 -11.99
N ASN A 237 -5.08 -13.07 -10.87
CA ASN A 237 -3.81 -12.82 -10.20
C ASN A 237 -3.17 -14.14 -9.76
N HIS A 238 -1.87 -14.30 -9.95
CA HIS A 238 -1.12 -15.44 -9.45
C HIS A 238 0.34 -15.10 -9.17
N ASP A 239 0.91 -15.91 -8.28
CA ASP A 239 2.31 -15.93 -7.86
C ASP A 239 2.84 -14.60 -7.29
N MET A 240 3.91 -14.69 -6.51
CA MET A 240 4.68 -13.53 -6.08
C MET A 240 6.10 -13.64 -6.60
N HIS A 241 6.58 -12.58 -7.22
CA HIS A 241 7.93 -12.48 -7.78
C HIS A 241 8.71 -11.34 -7.13
N TYR A 242 10.03 -11.40 -7.25
CA TYR A 242 10.93 -10.40 -6.68
C TYR A 242 12.20 -10.22 -7.51
N ALA A 243 12.65 -8.98 -7.60
CA ALA A 243 13.94 -8.59 -8.16
C ALA A 243 14.52 -7.42 -7.38
N ARG A 244 15.83 -7.23 -7.47
CA ARG A 244 16.51 -6.06 -6.92
C ARG A 244 17.52 -5.47 -7.88
N SER A 245 17.81 -4.17 -7.73
CA SER A 245 18.86 -3.48 -8.47
C SER A 245 19.74 -2.65 -7.52
N GLY A 246 21.02 -2.98 -7.45
CA GLY A 246 22.02 -2.22 -6.67
C GLY A 246 22.72 -1.12 -7.49
N ASN A 247 22.33 -0.89 -8.75
CA ASN A 247 22.99 0.06 -9.65
C ASN A 247 22.01 1.04 -10.31
N GLY A 248 21.03 1.53 -9.53
CA GLY A 248 20.11 2.57 -9.97
C GLY A 248 19.10 2.12 -11.01
N GLY A 249 18.79 0.82 -11.06
CA GLY A 249 17.75 0.25 -11.94
C GLY A 249 18.27 -0.20 -13.31
N ILE A 250 19.59 -0.15 -13.56
CA ILE A 250 20.20 -0.49 -14.86
C ILE A 250 20.17 -2.01 -15.09
N SER A 251 20.58 -2.81 -14.08
CA SER A 251 20.51 -4.26 -14.12
C SER A 251 19.78 -4.80 -12.90
N TRP A 252 19.15 -5.96 -13.07
CA TRP A 252 18.29 -6.56 -12.06
C TRP A 252 18.74 -7.98 -11.72
N GLN A 253 18.59 -8.34 -10.46
CA GLN A 253 18.99 -9.63 -9.91
C GLN A 253 17.86 -10.27 -9.10
N SER A 254 17.85 -11.59 -9.04
CA SER A 254 17.08 -12.34 -8.06
C SER A 254 17.58 -12.04 -6.63
N ALA A 255 16.84 -12.51 -5.62
CA ALA A 255 17.29 -12.42 -4.23
C ALA A 255 18.59 -13.20 -3.96
N THR A 256 18.88 -14.24 -4.75
CA THR A 256 20.13 -15.02 -4.68
C THR A 256 21.31 -14.37 -5.41
N GLY A 257 21.08 -13.25 -6.11
CA GLY A 257 22.13 -12.52 -6.85
C GLY A 257 22.30 -12.94 -8.30
N ASN A 258 21.46 -13.84 -8.83
CA ASN A 258 21.49 -14.20 -10.24
C ASN A 258 20.96 -13.04 -11.08
N ASN A 259 21.67 -12.64 -12.14
CA ASN A 259 21.21 -11.58 -13.03
C ASN A 259 20.01 -12.05 -13.86
N TYR A 260 18.99 -11.19 -13.97
CA TYR A 260 17.90 -11.39 -14.90
C TYR A 260 18.24 -10.85 -16.29
N SER A 261 17.81 -11.57 -17.32
CA SER A 261 17.71 -11.03 -18.68
C SER A 261 16.52 -10.10 -18.77
N LEU A 262 16.70 -8.91 -19.36
CA LEU A 262 15.63 -7.94 -19.54
C LEU A 262 15.07 -8.00 -20.99
N PRO A 263 13.75 -7.79 -21.19
CA PRO A 263 12.73 -7.60 -20.16
C PRO A 263 12.50 -8.86 -19.32
N MET A 264 12.03 -8.69 -18.07
CA MET A 264 11.57 -9.81 -17.25
C MET A 264 10.17 -10.23 -17.71
N THR A 265 10.04 -11.48 -18.14
CA THR A 265 8.77 -12.12 -18.55
C THR A 265 8.47 -13.29 -17.63
N GLN A 266 7.27 -13.87 -17.73
CA GLN A 266 6.91 -15.04 -16.92
C GLN A 266 7.89 -16.22 -17.09
N GLN A 267 8.52 -16.37 -18.26
CA GLN A 267 9.47 -17.46 -18.51
C GLN A 267 10.89 -17.18 -18.00
N THR A 268 11.25 -15.92 -17.75
CA THR A 268 12.61 -15.52 -17.35
C THR A 268 12.75 -15.27 -15.85
N VAL A 269 11.64 -15.33 -15.10
CA VAL A 269 11.59 -15.07 -13.66
C VAL A 269 10.90 -16.20 -12.90
N ASP A 270 11.59 -16.73 -11.90
CA ASP A 270 10.99 -17.69 -10.98
C ASP A 270 10.15 -16.97 -9.91
N PRO A 271 9.01 -17.53 -9.50
CA PRO A 271 8.25 -17.02 -8.36
C PRO A 271 9.01 -17.31 -7.06
N ILE A 272 9.02 -16.34 -6.15
CA ILE A 272 9.51 -16.53 -4.78
C ILE A 272 8.47 -17.21 -3.88
N TRP A 273 7.19 -17.11 -4.26
CA TRP A 273 6.09 -17.76 -3.58
C TRP A 273 4.98 -18.09 -4.58
N LEU A 274 4.56 -19.35 -4.60
CA LEU A 274 3.52 -19.83 -5.52
C LEU A 274 2.13 -19.57 -4.93
N ILE A 275 1.28 -18.90 -5.70
CA ILE A 275 -0.10 -18.60 -5.31
C ILE A 275 -0.98 -18.77 -6.54
N SER A 276 -1.85 -19.79 -6.54
CA SER A 276 -2.70 -20.08 -7.70
C SER A 276 -3.76 -18.99 -7.96
N GLN A 277 -4.22 -18.89 -9.21
CA GLN A 277 -5.41 -18.09 -9.54
C GLN A 277 -6.64 -18.54 -8.74
N GLY A 278 -7.61 -17.64 -8.53
CA GLY A 278 -8.78 -17.89 -7.70
C GLY A 278 -8.47 -17.91 -6.20
N SER A 279 -7.25 -17.54 -5.81
CA SER A 279 -6.81 -17.51 -4.41
C SER A 279 -7.09 -16.19 -3.70
N ASN A 280 -7.96 -15.32 -4.22
CA ASN A 280 -8.12 -13.94 -3.71
C ASN A 280 -6.80 -13.16 -3.55
N LEU A 281 -5.77 -13.52 -4.32
CA LEU A 281 -4.52 -12.79 -4.34
C LEU A 281 -4.78 -11.39 -4.86
N ILE A 282 -4.43 -10.37 -4.07
CA ILE A 282 -4.50 -8.99 -4.51
C ILE A 282 -3.19 -8.52 -5.15
N ASN A 283 -3.30 -7.50 -5.98
CA ASN A 283 -2.21 -6.85 -6.68
C ASN A 283 -1.94 -5.44 -6.12
N GLN A 284 -0.76 -4.89 -6.42
CA GLN A 284 -0.31 -3.53 -6.02
C GLN A 284 -0.39 -3.30 -4.51
N THR A 285 0.44 -3.99 -3.75
CA THR A 285 0.45 -3.85 -2.29
C THR A 285 1.66 -3.05 -1.84
N SER A 286 2.56 -3.65 -1.05
CA SER A 286 3.74 -2.98 -0.54
C SER A 286 4.87 -3.96 -0.26
N ILE A 287 6.08 -3.42 -0.35
CA ILE A 287 7.32 -4.08 0.00
C ILE A 287 8.14 -3.12 0.87
N THR A 288 8.92 -3.66 1.79
CA THR A 288 9.94 -2.94 2.55
C THR A 288 11.22 -3.79 2.61
N ALA A 289 12.31 -3.22 3.08
CA ALA A 289 13.52 -3.97 3.39
C ALA A 289 14.07 -3.58 4.77
N ASP A 290 14.68 -4.54 5.47
CA ASP A 290 15.41 -4.23 6.70
C ASP A 290 16.75 -3.51 6.41
N SER A 291 17.44 -3.09 7.46
CA SER A 291 18.76 -2.46 7.36
C SER A 291 19.85 -3.35 6.74
N ASN A 292 19.60 -4.65 6.55
CA ASN A 292 20.50 -5.58 5.86
C ASN A 292 20.09 -5.81 4.39
N GLY A 293 19.04 -5.13 3.90
CA GLY A 293 18.50 -5.34 2.55
C GLY A 293 17.65 -6.61 2.41
N THR A 294 17.17 -7.18 3.51
CA THR A 294 16.25 -8.33 3.51
C THR A 294 14.86 -7.83 3.14
N PRO A 295 14.23 -8.32 2.05
CA PRO A 295 12.92 -7.85 1.62
C PRO A 295 11.77 -8.51 2.39
N TYR A 296 10.70 -7.74 2.63
CA TYR A 296 9.44 -8.20 3.22
C TYR A 296 8.27 -7.66 2.40
N ILE A 297 7.36 -8.54 1.95
CA ILE A 297 6.24 -8.19 1.07
C ILE A 297 4.95 -8.47 1.81
N ALA A 298 4.12 -7.45 2.03
CA ALA A 298 2.78 -7.65 2.58
C ALA A 298 1.76 -7.75 1.45
N THR A 299 0.88 -8.73 1.55
CA THR A 299 -0.25 -8.93 0.62
C THR A 299 -1.39 -9.63 1.35
N TYR A 300 -2.47 -9.98 0.66
CA TYR A 300 -3.43 -10.94 1.16
C TYR A 300 -3.81 -11.94 0.07
N TYR A 301 -4.14 -13.15 0.49
CA TYR A 301 -4.65 -14.22 -0.35
C TYR A 301 -5.29 -15.30 0.55
N ARG A 302 -5.83 -16.35 -0.06
CA ARG A 302 -6.33 -17.54 0.62
C ARG A 302 -5.33 -18.68 0.47
N GLU A 303 -4.99 -19.37 1.55
CA GLU A 303 -4.06 -20.51 1.49
C GLU A 303 -4.67 -21.73 0.80
N SER A 304 -5.99 -21.87 0.82
CA SER A 304 -6.72 -22.95 0.16
C SER A 304 -8.15 -22.54 -0.20
N LEU A 305 -8.82 -23.33 -1.05
CA LEU A 305 -10.20 -23.11 -1.49
C LEU A 305 -11.26 -23.15 -0.36
N THR A 306 -10.87 -23.52 0.86
CA THR A 306 -11.75 -23.51 2.05
C THR A 306 -11.28 -22.56 3.14
N ALA A 307 -10.09 -21.96 2.99
CA ALA A 307 -9.56 -20.98 3.93
C ALA A 307 -10.18 -19.60 3.67
N PHE A 308 -10.28 -18.80 4.74
CA PHE A 308 -10.56 -17.38 4.67
C PHE A 308 -9.36 -16.63 4.08
N THR A 309 -9.63 -15.55 3.36
CA THR A 309 -8.58 -14.62 2.92
C THR A 309 -7.91 -13.96 4.14
N GLN A 310 -6.59 -14.09 4.24
CA GLN A 310 -5.77 -13.50 5.30
C GLN A 310 -4.73 -12.54 4.73
N VAL A 311 -4.32 -11.55 5.51
CA VAL A 311 -3.10 -10.79 5.30
C VAL A 311 -1.91 -11.70 5.56
N HIS A 312 -0.92 -11.64 4.68
CA HIS A 312 0.32 -12.41 4.77
C HIS A 312 1.53 -11.49 4.64
N VAL A 313 2.66 -11.93 5.19
CA VAL A 313 3.98 -11.39 4.87
C VAL A 313 4.88 -12.48 4.30
N ILE A 314 5.44 -12.21 3.12
CA ILE A 314 6.37 -13.10 2.41
C ILE A 314 7.79 -12.58 2.57
N TYR A 315 8.71 -13.41 3.05
CA TYR A 315 10.11 -13.04 3.30
C TYR A 315 11.06 -14.26 3.31
N PRO A 316 12.38 -14.07 3.10
CA PRO A 316 13.33 -15.18 3.11
C PRO A 316 13.64 -15.64 4.55
N ILE A 317 13.67 -16.96 4.77
CA ILE A 317 13.98 -17.58 6.07
C ILE A 317 15.49 -17.58 6.33
N SER A 318 16.32 -17.64 5.29
CA SER A 318 17.79 -17.58 5.39
C SER A 318 18.34 -16.28 4.78
N LYS A 319 19.37 -15.70 5.41
CA LYS A 319 20.03 -14.46 4.93
C LYS A 319 21.16 -14.72 3.93
N THR A 320 21.62 -15.97 3.84
CA THR A 320 22.76 -16.35 3.00
C THR A 320 22.48 -17.67 2.30
N SER A 321 22.65 -17.69 0.99
CA SER A 321 22.86 -18.92 0.23
C SER A 321 24.27 -19.44 0.53
N SER A 322 24.44 -20.19 1.61
CA SER A 322 25.68 -20.96 1.78
C SER A 322 25.73 -22.00 0.64
N GLY A 323 26.57 -21.74 -0.37
CA GLY A 323 26.81 -22.68 -1.48
C GLY A 323 26.01 -22.48 -2.76
N GLY A 324 25.33 -21.33 -2.95
CA GLY A 324 24.58 -21.06 -4.20
C GLY A 324 23.18 -21.66 -4.25
N GLU A 325 22.68 -22.20 -3.14
CA GLU A 325 21.29 -22.67 -3.01
C GLU A 325 20.27 -21.51 -3.04
N PRO A 326 19.03 -21.75 -3.49
CA PRO A 326 17.96 -20.75 -3.42
C PRO A 326 17.75 -20.25 -2.00
N LEU A 327 17.46 -18.96 -1.84
CA LEU A 327 16.91 -18.46 -0.58
C LEU A 327 15.55 -19.11 -0.37
N GLU A 328 15.39 -19.82 0.73
CA GLU A 328 14.11 -20.39 1.12
C GLU A 328 13.20 -19.24 1.58
N TRP A 329 12.00 -19.16 1.02
CA TRP A 329 10.99 -18.17 1.37
C TRP A 329 9.91 -18.80 2.24
N THR A 330 9.34 -17.99 3.13
CA THR A 330 8.12 -18.33 3.87
C THR A 330 7.04 -17.30 3.60
N SER A 331 5.81 -17.67 3.90
CA SER A 331 4.67 -16.77 4.03
C SER A 331 4.05 -16.96 5.41
N GLU A 332 4.10 -15.92 6.24
CA GLU A 332 3.50 -15.91 7.56
C GLU A 332 2.12 -15.27 7.50
N THR A 333 1.13 -15.93 8.08
CA THR A 333 -0.22 -15.38 8.26
C THR A 333 -0.20 -14.29 9.33
N VAL A 334 -0.64 -13.09 8.96
CA VAL A 334 -0.58 -11.87 9.77
C VAL A 334 -1.90 -11.61 10.46
N SER A 335 -3.03 -11.82 9.78
CA SER A 335 -4.37 -11.58 10.31
C SER A 335 -5.04 -12.86 10.81
N ASN A 336 -6.11 -12.72 11.58
CA ASN A 336 -6.95 -13.83 12.04
C ASN A 336 -8.42 -13.63 11.65
N ARG A 337 -8.66 -13.31 10.37
CA ARG A 337 -10.00 -13.04 9.83
C ARG A 337 -10.90 -14.26 9.92
N GLN A 338 -12.17 -14.06 10.20
CA GLN A 338 -13.22 -15.10 10.30
C GLN A 338 -14.28 -14.99 9.20
N MET A 339 -14.19 -13.99 8.31
CA MET A 339 -15.10 -13.78 7.18
C MET A 339 -14.34 -13.78 5.86
N ASP A 340 -14.79 -14.58 4.89
CA ASP A 340 -14.28 -14.52 3.53
C ASP A 340 -15.05 -13.54 2.65
N PHE A 341 -14.47 -13.27 1.49
CA PHE A 341 -15.12 -12.58 0.38
C PHE A 341 -14.66 -13.20 -0.95
N SER A 342 -15.22 -12.76 -2.06
CA SER A 342 -14.74 -13.15 -3.39
C SER A 342 -14.06 -11.97 -4.04
N LEU A 343 -12.80 -12.14 -4.46
CA LEU A 343 -12.09 -11.16 -5.27
C LEU A 343 -12.21 -11.55 -6.75
N SER A 344 -13.16 -10.94 -7.46
CA SER A 344 -13.35 -11.13 -8.90
C SER A 344 -13.96 -9.89 -9.57
N GLY A 345 -13.82 -9.84 -10.89
CA GLY A 345 -14.27 -8.76 -11.76
C GLY A 345 -13.15 -7.79 -12.16
N GLY A 346 -13.53 -6.76 -12.93
CA GLY A 346 -12.66 -5.67 -13.34
C GLY A 346 -12.92 -4.38 -12.56
N GLY A 347 -12.10 -3.36 -12.84
CA GLY A 347 -12.20 -2.05 -12.23
C GLY A 347 -11.82 -2.02 -10.75
N SER A 348 -12.06 -0.87 -10.13
CA SER A 348 -11.95 -0.61 -8.71
C SER A 348 -13.01 -1.40 -7.94
N LYS A 349 -12.65 -1.85 -6.74
CA LYS A 349 -13.45 -2.79 -5.94
C LYS A 349 -13.70 -2.23 -4.54
N SER A 350 -14.91 -2.39 -4.04
CA SER A 350 -15.31 -2.10 -2.68
C SER A 350 -15.07 -3.33 -1.80
N LEU A 351 -13.82 -3.53 -1.38
CA LEU A 351 -13.40 -4.73 -0.67
C LEU A 351 -13.53 -4.58 0.86
N PRO A 352 -13.84 -5.67 1.60
CA PRO A 352 -13.96 -5.65 3.06
C PRO A 352 -12.62 -5.56 3.79
N ILE A 353 -11.51 -5.67 3.06
CA ILE A 353 -10.15 -5.48 3.56
C ILE A 353 -9.39 -4.58 2.59
N SER A 354 -8.55 -3.67 3.10
CA SER A 354 -7.66 -2.88 2.25
C SER A 354 -6.43 -3.69 1.84
N ARG A 355 -5.74 -3.23 0.79
CA ARG A 355 -4.35 -3.63 0.58
C ARG A 355 -3.49 -3.18 1.78
N PRO A 356 -2.45 -3.93 2.17
CA PRO A 356 -1.61 -3.57 3.31
C PRO A 356 -0.39 -2.71 2.92
N GLN A 357 0.01 -1.79 3.80
CA GLN A 357 1.36 -1.22 3.83
C GLN A 357 2.22 -1.99 4.83
N ILE A 358 3.51 -2.18 4.53
CA ILE A 358 4.49 -2.77 5.44
C ILE A 358 5.64 -1.82 5.70
N ILE A 359 6.11 -1.84 6.93
CA ILE A 359 7.23 -1.04 7.42
C ILE A 359 8.15 -1.93 8.25
N SER A 360 9.46 -1.83 8.02
CA SER A 360 10.49 -2.48 8.82
C SER A 360 11.13 -1.51 9.79
N ASP A 361 11.25 -1.93 11.05
CA ASP A 361 11.93 -1.24 12.13
C ASP A 361 13.08 -2.10 12.68
N SER A 362 14.32 -1.68 12.46
CA SER A 362 15.53 -2.35 12.96
C SER A 362 16.31 -1.40 13.86
N ARG A 363 16.02 -1.41 15.16
CA ARG A 363 16.67 -0.54 16.16
C ARG A 363 17.06 -1.37 17.39
N ASN A 364 18.18 -1.02 18.03
CA ASN A 364 18.67 -1.65 19.26
C ASN A 364 18.77 -3.20 19.22
N GLY A 365 19.04 -3.79 18.04
CA GLY A 365 19.09 -5.25 17.86
C GLY A 365 17.73 -5.95 17.80
N VAL A 366 16.64 -5.20 17.90
CA VAL A 366 15.27 -5.68 17.72
C VAL A 366 14.82 -5.38 16.30
N HIS A 367 14.27 -6.39 15.64
CA HIS A 367 13.71 -6.27 14.29
C HIS A 367 12.21 -6.48 14.34
N ARG A 368 11.45 -5.42 14.11
CA ARG A 368 9.99 -5.43 14.07
C ARG A 368 9.48 -5.20 12.65
N LEU A 369 8.35 -5.82 12.37
CA LEU A 369 7.52 -5.47 11.23
C LEU A 369 6.22 -4.86 11.72
N HIS A 370 5.78 -3.80 11.04
CA HIS A 370 4.48 -3.18 11.21
C HIS A 370 3.72 -3.27 9.89
N ILE A 371 2.55 -3.89 9.91
CA ILE A 371 1.67 -4.05 8.76
C ILE A 371 0.39 -3.28 9.03
N ILE A 372 0.14 -2.25 8.24
CA ILE A 372 -1.02 -1.37 8.38
C ILE A 372 -2.03 -1.73 7.30
N TYR A 373 -3.28 -1.92 7.68
CA TYR A 373 -4.39 -2.21 6.79
C TYR A 373 -5.72 -1.78 7.43
N ARG A 374 -6.82 -1.94 6.71
CA ARG A 374 -8.19 -1.72 7.18
C ARG A 374 -8.99 -2.99 6.97
N ASP A 375 -9.89 -3.31 7.89
CA ASP A 375 -10.71 -4.53 7.81
C ASP A 375 -12.11 -4.30 8.39
N SER A 376 -13.13 -4.80 7.69
CA SER A 376 -14.53 -4.76 8.11
C SER A 376 -14.79 -5.53 9.41
N GLU A 377 -13.94 -6.51 9.76
CA GLU A 377 -14.01 -7.22 11.06
C GLU A 377 -13.65 -6.31 12.25
N TYR A 378 -13.08 -5.13 11.97
CA TYR A 378 -12.80 -4.08 12.95
C TYR A 378 -13.59 -2.81 12.61
N ASP A 379 -14.80 -2.94 12.06
CA ASP A 379 -15.70 -1.84 11.70
C ASP A 379 -15.10 -0.88 10.65
N ASP A 380 -14.30 -1.40 9.72
CA ASP A 380 -13.60 -0.63 8.70
C ASP A 380 -12.66 0.45 9.29
N ARG A 381 -12.11 0.20 10.49
CA ARG A 381 -11.06 1.03 11.11
C ARG A 381 -9.68 0.65 10.60
N ALA A 382 -8.73 1.59 10.69
CA ALA A 382 -7.33 1.30 10.42
C ALA A 382 -6.75 0.44 11.56
N ILE A 383 -5.95 -0.57 11.21
CA ILE A 383 -5.35 -1.54 12.12
C ILE A 383 -3.87 -1.64 11.79
N MET A 384 -3.04 -1.78 12.81
CA MET A 384 -1.65 -2.15 12.68
C MET A 384 -1.40 -3.49 13.36
N ALA A 385 -0.94 -4.48 12.58
CA ALA A 385 -0.38 -5.72 13.08
C ALA A 385 1.14 -5.55 13.24
N SER A 386 1.66 -5.81 14.44
CA SER A 386 3.09 -5.66 14.76
C SER A 386 3.68 -6.97 15.26
N SER A 387 4.90 -7.28 14.87
CA SER A 387 5.59 -8.50 15.31
C SER A 387 7.09 -8.23 15.48
N ASN A 388 7.69 -8.79 16.53
CA ASN A 388 9.14 -8.78 16.76
C ASN A 388 9.76 -10.06 16.21
N LEU A 389 10.28 -9.99 14.99
CA LEU A 389 10.87 -11.12 14.30
C LEU A 389 12.16 -11.63 14.96
N THR A 390 12.85 -10.83 15.79
CA THR A 390 14.02 -11.29 16.56
C THR A 390 13.65 -12.41 17.54
N THR A 391 12.41 -12.38 18.06
CA THR A 391 11.90 -13.37 19.02
C THR A 391 10.94 -14.39 18.41
N GLY A 392 10.74 -14.35 17.09
CA GLY A 392 9.77 -15.16 16.35
C GLY A 392 8.50 -14.39 15.98
N ALA A 393 7.78 -14.87 14.96
CA ALA A 393 6.58 -14.21 14.46
C ALA A 393 5.39 -14.41 15.41
N THR A 394 5.04 -13.39 16.18
CA THR A 394 3.79 -13.34 16.95
C THR A 394 3.17 -11.96 16.76
N TRP A 395 1.98 -11.93 16.16
CA TRP A 395 1.33 -10.69 15.74
C TRP A 395 0.46 -10.10 16.85
N GLN A 396 0.70 -8.83 17.15
CA GLN A 396 -0.12 -8.00 18.05
C GLN A 396 -0.88 -6.98 17.20
N TYR A 397 -2.18 -6.87 17.44
CA TYR A 397 -3.05 -5.98 16.66
C TYR A 397 -3.38 -4.73 17.47
N THR A 398 -3.39 -3.58 16.81
CA THR A 398 -3.83 -2.32 17.40
C THR A 398 -4.70 -1.56 16.43
N VAL A 399 -5.88 -1.15 16.90
CA VAL A 399 -6.76 -0.26 16.16
C VAL A 399 -6.20 1.15 16.25
N LEU A 400 -5.96 1.77 15.09
CA LEU A 400 -5.30 3.07 14.96
C LEU A 400 -6.27 4.24 14.89
N THR A 401 -7.53 4.01 14.52
CA THR A 401 -8.54 5.06 14.39
C THR A 401 -9.76 4.78 15.27
N ASP A 402 -10.26 5.82 15.94
CA ASP A 402 -11.47 5.71 16.76
C ASP A 402 -12.73 5.48 15.92
N GLN A 403 -12.73 6.00 14.69
CA GLN A 403 -13.84 5.93 13.75
C GLN A 403 -13.46 5.13 12.49
N SER A 404 -14.50 4.62 11.81
CA SER A 404 -14.37 3.96 10.52
C SER A 404 -13.75 4.91 9.48
N VAL A 405 -12.84 4.37 8.68
CA VAL A 405 -12.28 5.03 7.49
C VAL A 405 -12.86 4.45 6.19
N ASP A 406 -13.86 3.56 6.33
CA ASP A 406 -14.66 2.96 5.26
C ASP A 406 -13.82 2.25 4.18
N ARG A 407 -13.64 2.82 2.98
CA ARG A 407 -12.88 2.20 1.88
C ARG A 407 -11.45 2.73 1.73
N TRP A 408 -10.95 3.37 2.77
CA TRP A 408 -9.55 3.81 2.86
C TRP A 408 -8.57 2.65 2.73
N GLU A 409 -7.46 2.93 2.07
CA GLU A 409 -6.25 2.11 2.07
C GLU A 409 -5.04 2.93 2.54
N PRO A 410 -4.09 2.30 3.25
CA PRO A 410 -2.99 3.01 3.88
C PRO A 410 -1.99 3.59 2.88
N SER A 411 -1.62 4.84 3.11
CA SER A 411 -0.38 5.44 2.60
C SER A 411 0.27 6.22 3.74
N TYR A 412 1.60 6.24 3.76
CA TYR A 412 2.38 6.82 4.86
C TYR A 412 3.53 7.66 4.32
N ASP A 413 4.06 8.52 5.18
CA ASP A 413 5.24 9.32 4.87
C ASP A 413 6.50 8.45 4.86
N THR A 414 6.87 7.94 3.68
CA THR A 414 8.04 7.07 3.51
C THR A 414 9.33 7.75 3.90
N GLU A 415 9.42 9.06 3.66
CA GLU A 415 10.62 9.85 3.88
C GLU A 415 10.81 10.16 5.36
N LEU A 416 9.73 10.45 6.07
CA LEU A 416 9.75 10.63 7.52
C LEU A 416 10.09 9.32 8.23
N TRP A 417 9.53 8.19 7.79
CA TRP A 417 9.91 6.88 8.32
C TRP A 417 11.40 6.62 8.13
N ARG A 418 11.90 6.78 6.90
CA ARG A 418 13.31 6.52 6.57
C ARG A 418 14.28 7.40 7.34
N GLN A 419 13.93 8.67 7.58
CA GLN A 419 14.84 9.64 8.18
C GLN A 419 14.73 9.71 9.72
N GLN A 420 13.55 9.48 10.27
CA GLN A 420 13.25 9.73 11.70
C GLN A 420 12.53 8.56 12.39
N SER A 421 12.23 7.47 11.69
CA SER A 421 11.47 6.31 12.22
C SER A 421 10.14 6.72 12.89
N ARG A 422 9.49 7.75 12.35
CA ARG A 422 8.17 8.23 12.77
C ARG A 422 7.12 7.82 11.76
N LEU A 423 6.02 7.22 12.22
CA LEU A 423 4.94 6.74 11.38
C LEU A 423 3.83 7.79 11.29
N HIS A 424 3.73 8.47 10.15
CA HIS A 424 2.62 9.37 9.84
C HIS A 424 1.82 8.79 8.67
N LEU A 425 0.52 8.60 8.86
CA LEU A 425 -0.40 8.02 7.87
C LEU A 425 -1.30 9.12 7.28
N TYR A 426 -1.51 9.10 5.97
CA TYR A 426 -2.62 9.81 5.36
C TYR A 426 -3.92 9.10 5.75
N VAL A 427 -4.87 9.81 6.36
CA VAL A 427 -6.16 9.24 6.79
C VAL A 427 -7.30 10.11 6.27
N GLN A 428 -8.29 9.46 5.65
CA GLN A 428 -9.52 10.07 5.21
C GLN A 428 -10.60 9.00 5.08
N ALA A 429 -11.80 9.24 5.61
CA ALA A 429 -12.92 8.34 5.42
C ALA A 429 -13.49 8.48 4.00
N VAL A 430 -13.37 7.46 3.15
CA VAL A 430 -13.78 7.49 1.74
C VAL A 430 -14.74 6.34 1.40
N GLY A 431 -15.67 6.57 0.48
CA GLY A 431 -16.53 5.52 -0.07
C GLY A 431 -15.83 4.74 -1.19
N GLN A 432 -16.50 3.71 -1.71
CA GLN A 432 -16.18 3.07 -2.99
C GLN A 432 -17.35 2.19 -3.42
N ILE A 433 -17.76 2.28 -4.68
CA ILE A 433 -18.65 1.32 -5.34
C ILE A 433 -17.83 0.56 -6.40
N ASP A 434 -18.13 -0.72 -6.61
CA ASP A 434 -17.47 -1.55 -7.61
C ASP A 434 -17.54 -0.95 -9.03
N GLY A 435 -16.49 -1.16 -9.83
CA GLY A 435 -16.45 -0.80 -11.25
C GLY A 435 -16.44 0.71 -11.50
N GLU A 436 -15.56 1.45 -10.82
CA GLU A 436 -15.43 2.91 -10.91
C GLU A 436 -16.66 3.68 -10.38
N GLY A 437 -17.56 3.00 -9.67
CA GLY A 437 -18.75 3.64 -9.11
C GLY A 437 -18.41 4.65 -8.00
N VAL A 438 -19.23 5.70 -7.93
CA VAL A 438 -19.15 6.77 -6.92
C VAL A 438 -20.40 6.78 -6.05
N ASP A 439 -20.22 7.01 -4.75
CA ASP A 439 -21.29 7.26 -3.80
C ASP A 439 -21.67 8.75 -3.84
N THR A 440 -22.61 9.11 -4.71
CA THR A 440 -22.97 10.53 -4.98
C THR A 440 -23.63 11.23 -3.79
N ASP A 441 -24.15 10.48 -2.83
CA ASP A 441 -24.79 11.03 -1.63
C ASP A 441 -23.78 11.31 -0.51
N ARG A 442 -22.52 10.91 -0.69
CA ARG A 442 -21.46 11.08 0.29
C ARG A 442 -20.88 12.49 0.25
N PRO A 443 -20.89 13.24 1.38
CA PRO A 443 -20.22 14.53 1.45
C PRO A 443 -18.69 14.37 1.46
N PRO A 444 -17.93 15.43 1.15
CA PRO A 444 -16.49 15.44 1.40
C PRO A 444 -16.20 15.16 2.87
N SER A 445 -15.02 14.61 3.14
CA SER A 445 -14.59 14.20 4.48
C SER A 445 -13.24 14.78 4.86
N ASN A 446 -12.94 14.74 6.17
CA ASN A 446 -11.69 15.26 6.70
C ASN A 446 -10.49 14.52 6.12
N VAL A 447 -9.60 15.25 5.45
CA VAL A 447 -8.23 14.84 5.17
C VAL A 447 -7.40 15.12 6.41
N GLN A 448 -6.71 14.09 6.90
CA GLN A 448 -5.98 14.15 8.16
C GLN A 448 -4.63 13.42 8.04
N VAL A 449 -3.70 13.78 8.92
CA VAL A 449 -2.49 13.00 9.16
C VAL A 449 -2.56 12.38 10.55
N LEU A 450 -2.52 11.06 10.61
CA LEU A 450 -2.45 10.30 11.85
C LEU A 450 -0.98 10.06 12.21
N GLU A 451 -0.52 10.68 13.29
CA GLU A 451 0.81 10.47 13.87
C GLU A 451 0.72 9.33 14.89
N VAL A 452 1.39 8.20 14.60
CA VAL A 452 1.35 7.01 15.45
C VAL A 452 2.61 6.96 16.30
N SER A 453 2.45 6.97 17.63
CA SER A 453 3.56 6.76 18.56
C SER A 453 3.85 5.27 18.70
N LEU A 454 4.94 4.80 18.09
CA LEU A 454 5.41 3.43 18.29
C LEU A 454 6.13 3.32 19.64
N PRO A 455 6.04 2.18 20.36
CA PRO A 455 6.71 2.01 21.63
C PRO A 455 8.21 2.11 21.44
N GLU A 456 8.88 2.73 22.40
CA GLU A 456 10.32 2.70 22.44
C GLU A 456 10.83 1.26 22.41
N VAL A 457 11.97 1.10 21.74
CA VAL A 457 12.68 -0.17 21.73
C VAL A 457 13.52 -0.20 23.00
N GLU A 458 12.97 -0.79 24.07
CA GLU A 458 13.71 -1.09 25.31
C GLU A 458 14.97 -1.93 25.05
#